data_AF-A0A4R6M3R1-F1
#
_entry.id   AF-A0A4R6M3R1-F1
#
_cell.length_a   1.000
_cell.length_b   1.000
_cell.length_c   1.000
_cell.angle_alpha   90.00
_cell.angle_beta   90.00
_cell.angle_gamma   90.00
#
_symmetry.space_group_name_H-M   'P 1'
#
loop_
_entity.id
_entity.type
_entity.pdbx_description
1 polymer ?
#
loop_
_entity_poly.entity_id
_entity_poly.type
_entity_poly.pdbx_seq_one_letter_code
_entity_poly.pdbx_strand_id
1 'polypeptide(L)'
;MGFKIFIILFLTFVFLYGAYFIYKAFKGWDNSYVPHKTSARIIREIVGYDGTRFIMGIIGFVFALIPALIFSNKVLGINPPERLTSKSDIIFLTAEPDENRGIYAPGGDRSGNLQSITDNIKYNSQEIRNTYIKISFKNNYLDALPLIIFDLQNLEEIDLENNDIENLPIDQLKNLKKLRKIILTNNPISSENLKQIKQLQNVKVIQ
;
A
#
# COMPACT_ATOMS: atom_id res chain seq x y z
N MET A 1 -4.26 -20.04 -20.52
CA MET A 1 -4.88 -19.00 -21.38
C MET A 1 -6.41 -19.00 -21.29
N GLY A 2 -7.09 -20.15 -21.35
CA GLY A 2 -8.56 -20.25 -21.36
C GLY A 2 -9.31 -19.67 -20.15
N PHE A 3 -8.79 -19.81 -18.93
CA PHE A 3 -9.49 -19.35 -17.72
C PHE A 3 -9.54 -17.81 -17.58
N LYS A 4 -8.47 -17.10 -18.00
CA LYS A 4 -8.45 -15.62 -18.02
C LYS A 4 -9.43 -15.07 -19.06
N ILE A 5 -9.52 -15.72 -20.22
CA ILE A 5 -10.46 -15.37 -21.28
C ILE A 5 -11.90 -15.59 -20.78
N PHE A 6 -12.16 -16.68 -20.06
CA PHE A 6 -13.47 -16.94 -19.47
C PHE A 6 -13.90 -15.83 -18.48
N ILE A 7 -12.99 -15.34 -17.64
CA ILE A 7 -13.31 -14.25 -16.69
C ILE A 7 -13.59 -12.93 -17.41
N ILE A 8 -12.82 -12.61 -18.46
CA ILE A 8 -13.07 -11.42 -19.28
C ILE A 8 -14.44 -11.51 -19.98
N LEU A 9 -14.78 -12.69 -20.52
CA LEU A 9 -16.10 -12.95 -21.13
C LEU A 9 -17.23 -12.88 -20.10
N PHE A 10 -17.00 -13.35 -18.88
CA PHE A 10 -17.98 -13.25 -17.79
C PHE A 10 -18.20 -11.80 -17.34
N LEU A 11 -17.14 -11.02 -17.17
CA LEU A 11 -17.24 -9.60 -16.79
C LEU A 11 -17.90 -8.76 -17.87
N THR A 12 -17.56 -9.00 -19.15
CA THR A 12 -18.23 -8.33 -20.27
C THR A 12 -19.70 -8.72 -20.36
N PHE A 13 -20.07 -9.97 -20.10
CA PHE A 13 -21.47 -10.39 -20.00
C PHE A 13 -22.21 -9.69 -18.84
N VAL A 14 -21.62 -9.60 -17.64
CA VAL A 14 -22.20 -8.89 -16.49
C VAL A 14 -22.40 -7.40 -16.80
N PHE A 15 -21.42 -6.78 -17.48
CA PHE A 15 -21.52 -5.39 -17.91
C PHE A 15 -22.65 -5.18 -18.93
N LEU A 16 -22.71 -6.01 -19.97
CA LEU A 16 -23.76 -5.94 -20.99
C LEU A 16 -25.14 -6.22 -20.40
N TYR A 17 -25.24 -7.15 -19.44
CA TYR A 17 -26.49 -7.45 -18.74
C TYR A 17 -26.95 -6.27 -17.87
N GLY A 18 -26.01 -5.59 -17.18
CA GLY A 18 -26.27 -4.35 -16.45
C GLY A 18 -26.75 -3.21 -17.36
N ALA A 19 -26.06 -2.99 -18.48
CA ALA A 19 -26.43 -1.99 -19.48
C ALA A 19 -27.82 -2.29 -20.10
N TYR A 20 -28.13 -3.56 -20.37
CA TYR A 20 -29.43 -4.01 -20.84
C TYR A 20 -30.54 -3.75 -19.83
N PHE A 21 -30.29 -3.95 -18.53
CA PHE A 21 -31.28 -3.68 -17.48
C PHE A 21 -31.57 -2.19 -17.35
N ILE A 22 -30.55 -1.33 -17.44
CA ILE A 22 -30.70 0.13 -17.50
C ILE A 22 -31.52 0.51 -18.74
N TYR A 23 -31.16 -0.01 -19.92
CA TYR A 23 -31.90 0.23 -21.15
C TYR A 23 -33.37 -0.22 -21.07
N LYS A 24 -33.64 -1.40 -20.49
CA LYS A 24 -35.00 -1.92 -20.29
C LYS A 24 -35.80 -1.06 -19.31
N ALA A 25 -35.14 -0.50 -18.28
CA ALA A 25 -35.78 0.45 -17.36
C ALA A 25 -36.25 1.73 -18.07
N PHE A 26 -35.61 2.11 -19.19
CA PHE A 26 -36.04 3.23 -20.02
C PHE A 26 -37.06 2.84 -21.11
N LYS A 27 -37.04 1.60 -21.63
CA LYS A 27 -37.79 1.25 -22.86
C LYS A 27 -39.13 0.52 -22.66
N GLY A 28 -39.39 -0.14 -21.53
CA GLY A 28 -40.60 -0.97 -21.47
C GLY A 28 -40.96 -1.54 -20.11
N TRP A 29 -41.35 -0.67 -19.16
CA TRP A 29 -41.93 -1.13 -17.91
C TRP A 29 -43.34 -0.54 -17.72
N ASP A 30 -44.32 -1.44 -17.53
CA ASP A 30 -45.71 -1.13 -17.18
C ASP A 30 -45.79 -0.24 -15.93
N ASN A 31 -46.52 0.88 -16.03
CA ASN A 31 -46.68 1.89 -14.97
C ASN A 31 -47.39 1.36 -13.70
N SER A 32 -47.72 0.08 -13.63
CA SER A 32 -48.40 -0.57 -12.51
C SER A 32 -47.49 -0.99 -11.34
N TYR A 33 -46.15 -0.97 -11.48
CA TYR A 33 -45.24 -1.39 -10.39
C TYR A 33 -45.06 -0.30 -9.32
N VAL A 34 -45.62 -0.56 -8.13
CA VAL A 34 -45.45 0.25 -6.91
C VAL A 34 -44.45 -0.43 -5.96
N PRO A 35 -43.26 0.14 -5.74
CA PRO A 35 -42.31 -0.44 -4.79
C PRO A 35 -42.80 -0.21 -3.35
N HIS A 36 -43.18 -1.28 -2.65
CA HIS A 36 -43.75 -1.25 -1.29
C HIS A 36 -42.75 -0.93 -0.16
N LYS A 37 -41.48 -0.62 -0.46
CA LYS A 37 -40.43 -0.35 0.54
C LYS A 37 -40.23 1.15 0.76
N THR A 38 -40.20 1.57 2.03
CA THR A 38 -40.17 2.98 2.49
C THR A 38 -39.04 3.82 1.89
N SER A 39 -37.86 3.23 1.67
CA SER A 39 -36.69 3.91 1.10
C SER A 39 -36.85 4.28 -0.38
N ALA A 40 -37.59 3.52 -1.16
CA ALA A 40 -37.88 3.85 -2.57
C ALA A 40 -38.90 4.99 -2.69
N ARG A 41 -39.78 5.16 -1.69
CA ARG A 41 -40.79 6.22 -1.65
C ARG A 41 -40.16 7.60 -1.42
N ILE A 42 -39.22 7.71 -0.49
CA ILE A 42 -38.52 8.97 -0.19
C ILE A 42 -37.74 9.46 -1.41
N ILE A 43 -37.01 8.57 -2.08
CA ILE A 43 -36.25 8.92 -3.29
C ILE A 43 -37.22 9.38 -4.39
N ARG A 44 -38.38 8.73 -4.54
CA ARG A 44 -39.41 9.12 -5.53
C ARG A 44 -40.02 10.49 -5.29
N GLU A 45 -40.23 10.89 -4.04
CA GLU A 45 -40.73 12.23 -3.72
C GLU A 45 -39.72 13.33 -4.09
N ILE A 46 -38.42 13.02 -4.10
CA ILE A 46 -37.35 13.99 -4.39
C ILE A 46 -37.03 14.07 -5.88
N VAL A 47 -36.87 12.93 -6.56
CA VAL A 47 -36.40 12.87 -7.95
C VAL A 47 -37.44 12.36 -8.95
N GLY A 48 -38.67 12.15 -8.51
CA GLY A 48 -39.74 11.60 -9.34
C GLY A 48 -39.52 10.13 -9.69
N TYR A 49 -40.45 9.57 -10.46
CA TYR A 49 -40.47 8.13 -10.76
C TYR A 49 -39.29 7.71 -11.65
N ASP A 50 -38.97 8.51 -12.66
CA ASP A 50 -37.86 8.22 -13.59
C ASP A 50 -36.49 8.42 -12.93
N GLY A 51 -36.35 9.40 -12.03
CA GLY A 51 -35.14 9.59 -11.23
C GLY A 51 -34.89 8.44 -10.25
N THR A 52 -35.92 7.94 -9.57
CA THR A 52 -35.79 6.78 -8.67
C THR A 52 -35.38 5.52 -9.41
N ARG A 53 -35.88 5.33 -10.64
CA ARG A 53 -35.51 4.21 -11.51
C ARG A 53 -34.03 4.25 -11.90
N PHE A 54 -33.54 5.42 -12.27
CA PHE A 54 -32.14 5.63 -12.60
C PHE A 54 -31.22 5.32 -11.40
N ILE A 55 -31.57 5.85 -10.22
CA ILE A 55 -30.79 5.65 -8.99
C ILE A 55 -30.77 4.18 -8.58
N MET A 56 -31.92 3.49 -8.59
CA MET A 56 -31.98 2.07 -8.24
C MET A 56 -31.21 1.19 -9.23
N GLY A 57 -31.21 1.54 -10.53
CA GLY A 57 -30.40 0.88 -11.55
C GLY A 57 -28.90 1.03 -11.29
N ILE A 58 -28.44 2.24 -10.94
CA ILE A 58 -27.04 2.50 -10.56
C ILE A 58 -26.68 1.71 -9.30
N ILE A 59 -27.51 1.73 -8.27
CA ILE A 59 -27.28 1.02 -7.01
C ILE A 59 -27.13 -0.49 -7.28
N GLY A 60 -28.06 -1.10 -8.02
CA GLY A 60 -27.97 -2.51 -8.39
C GLY A 60 -26.71 -2.86 -9.19
N PHE A 61 -26.31 -1.99 -10.12
CA PHE A 61 -25.08 -2.15 -10.88
C PHE A 61 -23.83 -2.07 -10.00
N VAL A 62 -23.76 -1.11 -9.08
CA VAL A 62 -22.64 -0.95 -8.14
C VAL A 62 -22.53 -2.16 -7.20
N PHE A 63 -23.66 -2.65 -6.68
CA PHE A 63 -23.70 -3.85 -5.83
C PHE A 63 -23.32 -5.14 -6.56
N ALA A 64 -23.52 -5.22 -7.88
CA ALA A 64 -23.08 -6.36 -8.68
C ALA A 64 -21.61 -6.24 -9.12
N LEU A 65 -21.17 -5.02 -9.44
CA LEU A 65 -19.83 -4.76 -9.97
C LEU A 65 -18.75 -4.87 -8.89
N ILE A 66 -19.00 -4.38 -7.67
CA ILE A 66 -18.00 -4.42 -6.59
C ILE A 66 -17.61 -5.86 -6.21
N PRO A 67 -18.55 -6.79 -5.93
CA PRO A 67 -18.20 -8.19 -5.64
C PRO A 67 -17.55 -8.90 -6.84
N ALA A 68 -17.99 -8.59 -8.06
CA ALA A 68 -17.39 -9.15 -9.27
C ALA A 68 -15.93 -8.68 -9.47
N LEU A 69 -15.63 -7.41 -9.18
CA LEU A 69 -14.27 -6.88 -9.18
C LEU A 69 -13.42 -7.49 -8.06
N ILE A 70 -13.95 -7.62 -6.84
CA ILE A 70 -13.24 -8.26 -5.71
C ILE A 70 -12.94 -9.73 -6.03
N PHE A 71 -13.92 -10.47 -6.54
CA PHE A 71 -13.76 -11.87 -6.93
C PHE A 71 -12.77 -12.01 -8.09
N SER A 72 -12.86 -11.15 -9.11
CA SER A 72 -11.93 -11.10 -10.23
C SER A 72 -10.50 -10.80 -9.77
N ASN A 73 -10.29 -9.86 -8.85
CA ASN A 73 -8.97 -9.56 -8.28
C ASN A 73 -8.38 -10.77 -7.54
N LYS A 74 -9.21 -11.50 -6.78
CA LYS A 74 -8.79 -12.71 -6.04
C LYS A 74 -8.46 -13.89 -6.97
N VAL A 75 -9.17 -14.03 -8.08
CA VAL A 75 -9.05 -15.18 -9.00
C VAL A 75 -8.02 -14.95 -10.10
N LEU A 76 -7.86 -13.71 -10.58
CA LEU A 76 -6.87 -13.36 -11.61
C LEU A 76 -5.48 -13.04 -11.05
N GLY A 77 -5.35 -12.91 -9.73
CA GLY A 77 -4.10 -12.47 -9.09
C GLY A 77 -3.72 -11.03 -9.47
N ILE A 78 -4.70 -10.23 -9.90
CA ILE A 78 -4.51 -8.80 -10.12
C ILE A 78 -4.59 -8.17 -8.74
N ASN A 79 -3.43 -8.13 -8.07
CA ASN A 79 -3.28 -7.26 -6.92
C ASN A 79 -3.64 -5.83 -7.39
N PRO A 80 -4.38 -5.05 -6.59
CA PRO A 80 -4.57 -3.64 -6.88
C PRO A 80 -3.20 -3.01 -7.18
N PRO A 81 -3.13 -2.03 -8.10
CA PRO A 81 -1.87 -1.32 -8.37
C PRO A 81 -1.28 -0.93 -7.01
N GLU A 82 -0.01 -1.27 -6.81
CA GLU A 82 0.77 -1.15 -5.57
C GLU A 82 0.11 -0.18 -4.59
N ARG A 83 -0.30 -0.71 -3.42
CA ARG A 83 -0.77 0.07 -2.27
C ARG A 83 -0.11 1.44 -2.31
N LEU A 84 -0.91 2.49 -2.47
CA LEU A 84 -0.49 3.89 -2.52
C LEU A 84 0.73 4.08 -1.62
N THR A 85 1.95 4.10 -2.18
CA THR A 85 3.20 4.11 -1.41
C THR A 85 3.47 5.44 -0.72
N SER A 86 2.53 6.37 -0.74
CA SER A 86 2.77 7.76 -0.37
C SER A 86 1.85 8.24 0.74
N LYS A 87 2.33 8.08 1.98
CA LYS A 87 2.32 9.15 2.97
C LYS A 87 3.78 9.52 3.13
N SER A 88 4.08 10.80 2.91
CA SER A 88 5.36 11.48 3.16
C SER A 88 6.62 10.83 2.56
N ASP A 89 6.92 11.19 1.31
CA ASP A 89 8.16 10.94 0.55
C ASP A 89 9.47 11.49 1.19
N ILE A 90 9.47 11.81 2.49
CA ILE A 90 10.63 12.39 3.16
C ILE A 90 11.29 11.30 4.01
N ILE A 91 12.23 10.61 3.39
CA ILE A 91 13.10 9.63 4.02
C ILE A 91 14.39 10.35 4.36
N PHE A 92 14.73 10.39 5.64
CA PHE A 92 15.95 11.04 6.10
C PHE A 92 17.09 10.03 6.19
N LEU A 93 18.15 10.30 5.44
CA LEU A 93 19.42 9.57 5.49
C LEU A 93 20.46 10.47 6.16
N THR A 94 20.84 10.14 7.38
CA THR A 94 21.90 10.88 8.08
C THR A 94 23.21 10.11 7.98
N ALA A 95 24.19 10.77 7.35
CA ALA A 95 25.57 10.33 7.35
C ALA A 95 26.35 11.05 8.45
N GLU A 96 27.35 10.38 9.02
CA GLU A 96 28.32 11.01 9.91
C GLU A 96 29.21 11.93 9.06
N PRO A 97 29.35 13.22 9.42
CA PRO A 97 30.31 14.09 8.75
C PRO A 97 31.72 13.59 9.10
N ASP A 98 32.42 13.03 8.11
CA ASP A 98 33.83 12.67 8.29
C ASP A 98 34.67 13.95 8.25
N GLU A 99 34.91 14.55 9.42
CA GLU A 99 35.70 15.77 9.60
C GLU A 99 37.12 15.64 9.01
N ASN A 100 37.62 14.41 8.76
CA ASN A 100 38.96 14.14 8.26
C ASN A 100 39.03 13.75 6.78
N ARG A 101 37.92 13.44 6.11
CA ARG A 101 37.95 12.95 4.71
C ARG A 101 37.55 13.96 3.65
N GLY A 102 36.98 15.13 3.99
CA GLY A 102 36.58 16.13 2.99
C GLY A 102 35.49 15.64 2.00
N ILE A 103 34.99 14.42 2.19
CA ILE A 103 33.85 13.87 1.45
C ILE A 103 32.62 14.18 2.29
N TYR A 104 32.00 15.32 2.01
CA TYR A 104 30.62 15.53 2.43
C TYR A 104 29.77 14.42 1.82
N ALA A 105 29.21 13.53 2.63
CA ALA A 105 28.05 12.77 2.20
C ALA A 105 27.02 13.81 1.73
N PRO A 106 26.64 13.83 0.45
CA PRO A 106 25.92 14.94 -0.14
C PRO A 106 24.57 15.07 0.54
N GLY A 107 24.45 16.07 1.42
CA GLY A 107 23.22 16.49 2.09
C GLY A 107 22.56 15.39 2.90
N GLY A 108 22.57 15.51 4.22
CA GLY A 108 21.59 14.85 5.08
C GLY A 108 20.19 15.40 4.84
N ASP A 109 19.66 15.26 3.63
CA ASP A 109 18.25 15.40 3.28
C ASP A 109 18.06 14.93 1.83
N ARG A 110 17.81 13.63 1.64
CA ARG A 110 17.39 13.09 0.34
C ARG A 110 15.90 12.79 0.42
N SER A 111 15.08 13.85 0.39
CA SER A 111 13.64 13.70 0.15
C SER A 111 13.43 13.12 -1.25
N GLY A 112 12.86 11.93 -1.35
CA GLY A 112 12.64 11.22 -2.60
C GLY A 112 11.93 9.90 -2.36
N ASN A 113 11.29 9.36 -3.39
CA ASN A 113 10.62 8.06 -3.27
C ASN A 113 11.62 6.93 -2.96
N LEU A 114 11.10 5.83 -2.40
CA LEU A 114 11.90 4.67 -1.97
C LEU A 114 12.79 4.12 -3.09
N GLN A 115 12.30 4.13 -4.33
CA GLN A 115 13.04 3.65 -5.51
C GLN A 115 14.27 4.51 -5.80
N SER A 116 14.12 5.83 -5.81
CA SER A 116 15.22 6.78 -6.04
C SER A 116 16.29 6.65 -4.97
N ILE A 117 15.90 6.44 -3.71
CA ILE A 117 16.83 6.24 -2.61
C ILE A 117 17.54 4.90 -2.72
N THR A 118 16.81 3.84 -3.07
CA THR A 118 17.38 2.52 -3.30
C THR A 118 18.43 2.58 -4.41
N ASP A 119 18.12 3.23 -5.52
CA ASP A 119 19.04 3.42 -6.64
C ASP A 119 20.25 4.27 -6.23
N ASN A 120 20.03 5.36 -5.50
CA ASN A 120 21.12 6.18 -4.98
C ASN A 120 22.09 5.40 -4.09
N ILE A 121 21.58 4.59 -3.15
CA ILE A 121 22.44 3.75 -2.30
C ILE A 121 23.14 2.67 -3.14
N LYS A 122 22.42 2.07 -4.09
CA LYS A 122 22.95 1.03 -4.97
C LYS A 122 24.11 1.53 -5.84
N TYR A 123 24.06 2.76 -6.35
CA TYR A 123 25.14 3.31 -7.17
C TYR A 123 26.23 4.05 -6.36
N ASN A 124 26.02 4.30 -5.06
CA ASN A 124 27.06 4.83 -4.17
C ASN A 124 28.21 3.82 -3.97
N SER A 125 29.44 4.35 -3.86
CA SER A 125 30.62 3.56 -3.48
C SER A 125 30.50 3.01 -2.05
N GLN A 126 31.25 1.95 -1.73
CA GLN A 126 31.24 1.36 -0.38
C GLN A 126 31.67 2.36 0.69
N GLU A 127 32.60 3.26 0.36
CA GLU A 127 33.04 4.32 1.27
C GLU A 127 31.87 5.23 1.67
N ILE A 128 31.06 5.68 0.71
CA ILE A 128 29.86 6.49 0.98
C ILE A 128 28.80 5.68 1.73
N ARG A 129 28.59 4.41 1.38
CA ARG A 129 27.63 3.56 2.12
C ARG A 129 28.01 3.43 3.60
N ASN A 130 29.31 3.37 3.89
CA ASN A 130 29.83 3.29 5.24
C ASN A 130 29.71 4.61 6.01
N THR A 131 29.34 5.74 5.40
CA THR A 131 29.12 6.98 6.16
C THR A 131 27.72 7.03 6.78
N TYR A 132 26.76 6.23 6.32
CA TYR A 132 25.40 6.24 6.86
C TYR A 132 25.33 5.56 8.23
N ILE A 133 24.89 6.34 9.22
CA ILE A 133 24.76 5.91 10.61
C ILE A 133 23.31 5.85 11.07
N LYS A 134 22.42 6.67 10.49
CA LYS A 134 21.00 6.69 10.86
C LYS A 134 20.12 6.82 9.63
N ILE A 135 19.00 6.10 9.67
CA ILE A 135 17.98 6.16 8.63
C ILE A 135 16.59 6.28 9.25
N SER A 136 15.77 7.18 8.73
CA SER A 136 14.37 7.33 9.13
C SER A 136 13.46 7.23 7.92
N PHE A 137 12.56 6.25 8.00
CA PHE A 137 11.42 6.04 7.12
C PHE A 137 10.11 6.36 7.84
N LYS A 138 10.16 7.19 8.88
CA LYS A 138 8.99 7.50 9.70
C LYS A 138 7.84 8.06 8.84
N ASN A 139 6.60 7.72 9.21
CA ASN A 139 5.37 8.17 8.56
C ASN A 139 5.27 7.76 7.09
N ASN A 140 5.64 6.54 6.74
CA ASN A 140 5.49 6.00 5.39
C ASN A 140 4.44 4.86 5.36
N TYR A 141 4.23 4.25 4.20
CA TYR A 141 3.40 3.06 4.04
C TYR A 141 4.25 1.82 3.73
N LEU A 142 5.43 1.71 4.35
CA LEU A 142 6.32 0.58 4.11
C LEU A 142 5.75 -0.68 4.74
N ASP A 143 5.65 -1.74 3.94
CA ASP A 143 5.38 -3.11 4.40
C ASP A 143 6.68 -3.92 4.56
N ALA A 144 7.76 -3.49 3.90
CA ALA A 144 9.12 -4.01 4.07
C ALA A 144 10.20 -2.92 3.84
N LEU A 145 11.40 -3.17 4.38
CA LEU A 145 12.59 -2.39 4.06
C LEU A 145 13.25 -2.90 2.76
N PRO A 146 13.75 -2.03 1.87
CA PRO A 146 14.52 -2.47 0.72
C PRO A 146 15.84 -3.11 1.16
N LEU A 147 16.21 -4.21 0.50
CA LEU A 147 17.34 -5.06 0.91
C LEU A 147 18.68 -4.31 0.98
N ILE A 148 18.86 -3.27 0.16
CA ILE A 148 20.10 -2.49 0.10
C ILE A 148 20.45 -1.81 1.43
N ILE A 149 19.48 -1.59 2.31
CA ILE A 149 19.71 -0.98 3.63
C ILE A 149 20.55 -1.90 4.51
N PHE A 150 20.43 -3.21 4.33
CA PHE A 150 21.19 -4.19 5.11
C PHE A 150 22.68 -4.26 4.72
N ASP A 151 23.07 -3.58 3.63
CA ASP A 151 24.47 -3.42 3.22
C ASP A 151 25.17 -2.24 3.93
N LEU A 152 24.43 -1.40 4.65
CA LEU A 152 24.95 -0.24 5.38
C LEU A 152 25.61 -0.68 6.70
N GLN A 153 26.84 -1.17 6.62
CA GLN A 153 27.54 -1.83 7.75
C GLN A 153 27.73 -0.95 9.00
N ASN A 154 27.69 0.37 8.84
CA ASN A 154 27.85 1.33 9.93
C ASN A 154 26.54 1.86 10.50
N LEU A 155 25.39 1.36 10.05
CA LEU A 155 24.08 1.81 10.48
C LEU A 155 23.85 1.46 11.97
N GLU A 156 23.53 2.47 12.77
CA GLU A 156 23.31 2.36 14.21
C GLU A 156 21.84 2.51 14.61
N GLU A 157 21.06 3.25 13.82
CA GLU A 157 19.66 3.58 14.12
C GLU A 157 18.78 3.45 12.87
N ILE A 158 17.68 2.70 13.02
CA ILE A 158 16.61 2.61 12.02
C ILE A 158 15.30 3.08 12.67
N ASP A 159 14.67 4.08 12.08
CA ASP A 159 13.36 4.57 12.47
C ASP A 159 12.30 4.19 11.43
N LEU A 160 11.36 3.33 11.83
CA LEU A 160 10.23 2.85 11.02
C LEU A 160 8.89 3.27 11.61
N GLU A 161 8.85 4.26 12.52
CA GLU A 161 7.61 4.67 13.18
C GLU A 161 6.49 5.00 12.17
N ASN A 162 5.25 4.61 12.47
CA ASN A 162 4.07 4.86 11.62
C ASN A 162 4.24 4.31 10.20
N ASN A 163 4.35 2.98 10.07
CA ASN A 163 4.41 2.24 8.81
C ASN A 163 3.50 0.99 8.88
N ASP A 164 3.49 0.19 7.81
CA ASP A 164 2.71 -1.05 7.68
C ASP A 164 3.60 -2.32 7.80
N ILE A 165 4.73 -2.24 8.54
CA ILE A 165 5.70 -3.34 8.68
C ILE A 165 5.10 -4.47 9.52
N GLU A 166 4.80 -5.59 8.88
CA GLU A 166 4.34 -6.81 9.58
C GLU A 166 5.50 -7.69 10.06
N ASN A 167 6.59 -7.75 9.29
CA ASN A 167 7.76 -8.56 9.58
C ASN A 167 9.04 -7.89 9.08
N LEU A 168 10.11 -8.00 9.85
CA LEU A 168 11.46 -7.67 9.41
C LEU A 168 12.30 -8.93 9.21
N PRO A 169 13.18 -8.93 8.19
CA PRO A 169 14.01 -10.09 7.89
C PRO A 169 15.18 -10.21 8.88
N ILE A 170 15.07 -11.13 9.83
CA ILE A 170 15.99 -11.29 10.96
C ILE A 170 17.43 -11.59 10.52
N ASP A 171 17.62 -12.41 9.49
CA ASP A 171 18.96 -12.79 9.04
C ASP A 171 19.71 -11.61 8.39
N GLN A 172 18.99 -10.75 7.68
CA GLN A 172 19.53 -9.52 7.13
C GLN A 172 19.78 -8.48 8.21
N LEU A 173 18.92 -8.38 9.23
CA LEU A 173 19.16 -7.52 10.39
C LEU A 173 20.45 -7.90 11.14
N LYS A 174 20.79 -9.20 11.21
CA LYS A 174 22.06 -9.65 11.81
C LYS A 174 23.30 -9.16 11.05
N ASN A 175 23.18 -8.72 9.80
CA ASN A 175 24.30 -8.17 9.04
C ASN A 175 24.67 -6.76 9.50
N LEU A 176 23.73 -6.03 10.10
CA LEU A 176 23.96 -4.67 10.62
C LEU A 176 24.65 -4.73 11.98
N LYS A 177 25.97 -4.99 11.98
CA LYS A 177 26.76 -5.25 13.20
C LYS A 177 26.82 -4.08 14.18
N LYS A 178 26.60 -2.85 13.70
CA LYS A 178 26.59 -1.63 14.52
C LYS A 178 25.19 -1.19 14.93
N LEU A 179 24.15 -1.92 14.55
CA LEU A 179 22.78 -1.54 14.86
C LEU A 179 22.54 -1.58 16.37
N ARG A 180 22.07 -0.46 16.92
CA ARG A 180 21.81 -0.27 18.36
C ARG A 180 20.36 0.03 18.64
N LYS A 181 19.62 0.56 17.68
CA LYS A 181 18.26 1.05 17.90
C LYS A 181 17.37 0.81 16.68
N ILE A 182 16.19 0.25 16.93
CA ILE A 182 15.12 0.16 15.94
C ILE A 182 13.84 0.70 16.56
N ILE A 183 13.19 1.65 15.88
CA ILE A 183 11.88 2.21 16.27
C ILE A 183 10.81 1.57 15.39
N LEU A 184 9.85 0.89 16.01
CA LEU A 184 8.76 0.15 15.36
C LEU A 184 7.37 0.58 15.85
N THR A 185 7.29 1.68 16.60
CA THR A 185 6.02 2.21 17.11
C THR A 185 5.03 2.43 15.97
N ASN A 186 3.76 2.08 16.21
CA ASN A 186 2.68 2.14 15.22
C ASN A 186 2.97 1.36 13.92
N ASN A 187 3.38 0.10 14.06
CA ASN A 187 3.44 -0.88 12.98
C ASN A 187 2.67 -2.17 13.35
N PRO A 188 2.06 -2.88 12.40
CA PRO A 188 1.36 -4.15 12.62
C PRO A 188 2.32 -5.34 12.77
N ILE A 189 3.46 -5.15 13.44
CA ILE A 189 4.51 -6.17 13.54
C ILE A 189 4.06 -7.39 14.36
N SER A 190 4.31 -8.59 13.85
CA SER A 190 3.89 -9.81 14.52
C SER A 190 4.64 -10.00 15.86
N SER A 191 3.95 -10.57 16.84
CA SER A 191 4.53 -10.81 18.19
C SER A 191 5.72 -11.77 18.14
N GLU A 192 5.72 -12.71 17.20
CA GLU A 192 6.82 -13.63 16.95
C GLU A 192 8.03 -12.91 16.36
N ASN A 193 7.84 -12.07 15.34
CA ASN A 193 8.94 -11.30 14.76
C ASN A 193 9.54 -10.31 15.77
N LEU A 194 8.71 -9.65 16.59
CA LEU A 194 9.17 -8.81 17.70
C LEU A 194 10.06 -9.56 18.70
N LYS A 195 9.71 -10.79 19.07
CA LYS A 195 10.54 -11.62 19.96
C LYS A 195 11.89 -11.90 19.32
N GLN A 196 11.91 -12.25 18.03
CA GLN A 196 13.14 -12.54 17.31
C GLN A 196 14.04 -11.30 17.18
N ILE A 197 13.47 -10.11 16.91
CA ILE A 197 14.25 -8.85 16.87
C ILE A 197 14.82 -8.53 18.25
N LYS A 198 14.03 -8.71 19.32
CA LYS A 198 14.49 -8.48 20.70
C LYS A 198 15.58 -9.48 21.15
N GLN A 199 15.70 -10.62 20.48
CA GLN A 199 16.78 -11.59 20.71
C GLN A 199 18.09 -11.21 20.00
N LEU A 200 18.07 -10.24 19.07
CA LEU A 200 19.29 -9.71 18.47
C LEU A 200 20.11 -9.02 19.58
N GLN A 201 21.32 -9.54 19.81
CA GLN A 201 22.20 -8.97 20.81
C GLN A 201 22.53 -7.51 20.45
N ASN A 202 22.44 -6.62 21.43
CA ASN A 202 22.80 -5.20 21.35
C ASN A 202 21.85 -4.27 20.58
N VAL A 203 20.61 -4.70 20.25
CA VAL A 203 19.61 -3.85 19.62
C VAL A 203 18.49 -3.48 20.61
N LYS A 204 18.31 -2.18 20.85
CA LYS A 204 17.17 -1.64 21.58
C LYS A 204 15.97 -1.49 20.64
N VAL A 205 14.91 -2.24 20.90
CA VAL A 205 13.65 -2.14 20.17
C VAL A 205 12.71 -1.19 20.91
N ILE A 206 12.22 -0.16 20.22
CA ILE A 206 11.16 0.74 20.71
C ILE A 206 9.87 0.37 19.98
N GLN A 207 8.82 0.10 20.75
CA GLN A 207 7.49 -0.24 20.26
C GLN A 207 6.48 0.66 20.96
#